data_AF-A0A537MQX4-F1
#
_entry.id   AF-A0A537MQX4-F1
#
_cell.length_a   1.000
_cell.length_b   1.000
_cell.length_c   1.000
_cell.angle_alpha   90.00
_cell.angle_beta   90.00
_cell.angle_gamma   90.00
#
_symmetry.space_group_name_H-M   'P 1'
#
loop_
_entity.id
_entity.type
_entity.pdbx_description
1 polymer ?
#
loop_
_entity_poly.entity_id
_entity_poly.type
_entity_poly.pdbx_seq_one_letter_code
_entity_poly.pdbx_strand_id
1 'polypeptide(L)' 'MTQMLFDPQVRQRFEELGIQVSPLDQQSPEALRAYQKAESERWWPIIKAANIKVE' A
#
# COMPACT_ATOMS: atom_id res chain seq x y z
N MET A 1 -11.08 8.21 -10.64
CA MET A 1 -10.12 7.14 -11.03
C MET A 1 -10.31 5.90 -10.15
N THR A 2 -11.55 5.42 -9.95
CA THR A 2 -11.86 4.42 -8.91
C THR A 2 -12.44 3.12 -9.49
N GLN A 3 -12.73 3.06 -10.79
CA GLN A 3 -13.45 1.94 -11.39
C GLN A 3 -12.58 0.69 -11.66
N MET A 4 -11.28 0.88 -11.89
CA MET A 4 -10.38 -0.21 -12.36
C MET A 4 -10.17 -1.33 -11.34
N LEU A 5 -10.11 -1.00 -10.05
CA LEU A 5 -9.96 -2.02 -8.99
C LEU A 5 -11.20 -2.91 -8.84
N PHE A 6 -12.32 -2.51 -9.45
CA PHE A 6 -13.55 -3.29 -9.50
C PHE A 6 -13.72 -4.07 -10.80
N ASP A 7 -12.82 -3.91 -11.77
CA ASP A 7 -12.88 -4.70 -13.00
C ASP A 7 -12.68 -6.20 -12.68
N PRO A 8 -13.54 -7.11 -13.19
CA PRO A 8 -13.43 -8.53 -12.91
C PRO A 8 -12.09 -9.15 -13.32
N GLN A 9 -11.51 -8.75 -14.46
CA GLN A 9 -10.23 -9.28 -14.91
C GLN A 9 -9.08 -8.79 -14.02
N VAL A 10 -9.14 -7.53 -13.58
CA VAL A 10 -8.16 -6.96 -12.65
C VAL A 10 -8.22 -7.68 -11.30
N ARG A 11 -9.42 -7.91 -10.77
CA ARG A 11 -9.60 -8.62 -9.50
C ARG A 11 -9.08 -10.06 -9.56
N GLN A 12 -9.45 -10.79 -10.60
CA GLN A 12 -8.95 -12.14 -10.82
C GLN A 12 -7.42 -12.17 -10.85
N ARG A 13 -6.80 -11.23 -11.59
CA ARG A 13 -5.33 -11.19 -11.69
C ARG A 13 -4.66 -10.86 -10.35
N PHE A 14 -5.27 -10.01 -9.54
CA PHE A 14 -4.74 -9.65 -8.22
C PHE A 14 -4.82 -10.84 -7.27
N GLU A 15 -5.93 -11.58 -7.28
CA GLU A 15 -6.10 -12.82 -6.51
C GLU A 15 -5.04 -13.86 -6.89
N GLU A 16 -4.80 -14.08 -8.19
CA GLU A 16 -3.75 -15.00 -8.69
C GLU A 16 -2.34 -14.62 -8.22
N LEU A 17 -2.07 -13.32 -8.08
CA LEU A 17 -0.77 -12.79 -7.64
C LEU A 17 -0.67 -12.67 -6.12
N GLY A 18 -1.72 -13.00 -5.36
CA GLY A 18 -1.77 -12.81 -3.91
C GLY A 18 -1.79 -11.33 -3.49
N ILE A 19 -2.21 -10.43 -4.38
CA ILE A 19 -2.31 -9.00 -4.12
C ILE A 19 -3.67 -8.70 -3.48
N GLN A 20 -3.65 -8.16 -2.27
CA GLN A 20 -4.86 -7.68 -1.61
C GLN A 20 -5.25 -6.31 -2.16
N VAL A 21 -6.50 -6.18 -2.64
CA VAL A 21 -7.07 -4.89 -3.06
C VAL A 21 -7.34 -4.03 -1.82
N SER A 22 -6.94 -2.76 -1.88
CA SER A 22 -7.21 -1.80 -0.81
C SER A 22 -8.71 -1.63 -0.57
N PRO A 23 -9.19 -1.58 0.69
CA PRO A 23 -10.58 -1.30 1.01
C PRO A 23 -11.07 0.05 0.44
N LEU A 24 -12.38 0.18 0.19
CA LEU A 24 -13.00 1.33 -0.49
C LEU A 24 -12.68 2.68 0.16
N ASP A 25 -12.68 2.73 1.50
CA ASP A 25 -12.34 3.91 2.30
C ASP A 25 -10.87 4.34 2.15
N GLN A 26 -10.00 3.45 1.67
CA GLN A 26 -8.58 3.70 1.43
C GLN A 26 -8.24 4.03 -0.04
N GLN A 27 -9.22 4.04 -0.94
CA GLN A 27 -9.01 4.30 -2.37
C GLN A 27 -9.06 5.80 -2.75
N SER A 28 -9.00 6.70 -1.76
CA SER A 28 -8.89 8.15 -1.99
C SER A 28 -7.43 8.63 -1.91
N PRO A 29 -7.08 9.72 -2.62
CA PRO A 29 -5.75 10.35 -2.47
C PRO A 29 -5.43 10.74 -1.02
N GLU A 30 -6.43 11.20 -0.27
CA GLU A 30 -6.29 11.60 1.13
C GLU A 30 -5.98 10.41 2.03
N ALA A 31 -6.70 9.30 1.85
CA ALA A 31 -6.44 8.08 2.61
C ALA A 31 -5.06 7.49 2.29
N LEU A 32 -4.64 7.52 1.01
CA LEU A 32 -3.30 7.09 0.63
C LEU A 32 -2.22 7.95 1.29
N ARG A 33 -2.41 9.28 1.34
CA ARG A 33 -1.48 10.19 2.03
C ARG A 33 -1.37 9.87 3.51
N ALA A 34 -2.51 9.62 4.18
CA ALA A 34 -2.53 9.27 5.60
C ALA A 34 -1.82 7.93 5.86
N TYR A 35 -2.11 6.91 5.03
CA TYR A 35 -1.48 5.59 5.12
C TYR A 35 0.05 5.68 4.96
N GLN A 36 0.53 6.37 3.92
CA GLN A 36 1.97 6.51 3.66
C GLN A 36 2.70 7.23 4.80
N LYS A 37 2.07 8.25 5.39
CA LYS A 37 2.61 8.95 6.55
C LYS A 37 2.74 8.03 7.75
N ALA A 38 1.67 7.30 8.07
CA ALA A 38 1.66 6.35 9.20
C ALA A 38 2.70 5.24 9.03
N GLU A 39 2.82 4.67 7.83
CA GLU A 39 3.82 3.64 7.55
C GLU A 39 5.25 4.19 7.64
N SER A 40 5.49 5.39 7.11
CA SER A 40 6.78 6.06 7.23
C SER A 40 7.17 6.28 8.70
N GLU A 41 6.25 6.82 9.51
CA GLU A 41 6.47 7.06 10.94
C GLU A 41 6.71 5.75 11.71
N ARG A 42 6.05 4.66 11.32
CA ARG A 42 6.21 3.33 11.90
C ARG A 42 7.56 2.71 11.58
N TRP A 43 7.98 2.74 10.31
CA TRP A 43 9.14 2.00 9.85
C TRP A 43 10.45 2.77 9.98
N TRP A 44 10.43 4.09 9.87
CA TRP A 44 11.63 4.92 9.96
C TRP A 44 12.48 4.71 11.22
N PRO A 45 11.92 4.65 12.45
CA PRO A 45 12.72 4.37 13.64
C PRO A 45 13.33 2.97 13.62
N ILE A 46 12.62 1.97 13.09
CA ILE A 46 13.11 0.57 12.99
C ILE A 46 14.28 0.49 12.01
N ILE A 47 14.15 1.10 10.83
CA ILE A 47 15.21 1.12 9.81
C ILE A 47 16.46 1.83 10.34
N LYS A 48 16.30 2.95 11.04
CA LYS A 48 17.43 3.66 11.67
C LYS A 48 18.11 2.80 12.74
N ALA A 49 17.34 2.13 13.59
CA ALA A 49 17.88 1.26 14.63
C ALA A 49 18.63 0.06 14.06
N ALA A 50 18.23 -0.45 12.90
CA ALA A 50 18.89 -1.55 12.22
C ALA A 50 20.29 -1.20 11.67
N ASN A 51 20.67 0.09 11.66
CA ASN A 51 22.00 0.58 11.23
C ASN A 51 22.47 -0.03 9.88
N ILE A 52 21.55 -0.11 8.92
CA ILE A 52 21.78 -0.72 7.60
C ILE A 52 22.75 0.18 6.83
N LYS A 53 23.85 -0.40 6.34
CA LYS A 53 24.81 0.26 5.46
C LYS A 53 24.53 -0.17 4.01
N VAL A 54 24.56 0.78 3.09
CA VAL A 54 24.52 0.49 1.65
C VAL A 54 25.96 0.26 1.22
N GLU A 55 26.23 -0.89 0.60
CA GLU A 55 27.51 -1.23 -0.03
C GLU A 55 27.58 -0.69 -1.48
#